data_AF-A0A7C2XJ12-F1
#
_entry.id   AF-A0A7C2XJ12-F1
#
_cell.length_a   1.000
_cell.length_b   1.000
_cell.length_c   1.000
_cell.angle_alpha   90.00
_cell.angle_beta   90.00
_cell.angle_gamma   90.00
#
_symmetry.space_group_name_H-M   'P 1'
#
loop_
_entity.id
_entity.type
_entity.pdbx_description
1 polymer ?
#
loop_
_entity_poly.entity_id
_entity_poly.type
_entity_poly.pdbx_seq_one_letter_code
_entity_poly.pdbx_strand_id
1 'polypeptide(L)'
;MAAGKETNMRVCVIGTGYVGLVTAACLSHIGHTVVGVDVDRRKIARLREGLSPIYEPGLERLLRVQVDGGRLAFSEDVEPAIAEADAVLIAVGTPPRVDGHVDLRHIETVLQTLKRALERAADRAMRLIVSKSTVPVGTARWMAEWFRTSSLGSQVLVVSNPEFLREGNALRDCLYPDRIIVGAEDARAVPLIHQLYRPILEQTFPTPDYIPPRPEGLRRVPLLWMDWNSAEMAKYASNAFLALKISFANEIANVCERVGADVMRVMEAVGLDHRIGPHYLRA
;
A
#
# COMPACT_ATOMS: atom_id res chain seq x y z
N MET A 1 -2.32 -31.33 19.09
CA MET A 1 -2.36 -30.26 20.11
C MET A 1 -1.20 -29.33 19.80
N ALA A 2 -1.32 -28.08 19.35
CA ALA A 2 -2.36 -27.06 19.52
C ALA A 2 -3.17 -26.78 18.25
N ALA A 3 -4.44 -26.39 18.42
CA ALA A 3 -5.24 -25.80 17.36
C ALA A 3 -4.54 -24.53 16.84
N GLY A 4 -4.41 -24.42 15.51
CA GLY A 4 -3.75 -23.29 14.87
C GLY A 4 -4.41 -21.98 15.26
N LYS A 5 -3.68 -21.12 15.97
CA LYS A 5 -4.10 -19.75 16.27
C LYS A 5 -4.50 -19.07 14.97
N GLU A 6 -5.74 -18.58 14.89
CA GLU A 6 -6.27 -17.88 13.72
C GLU A 6 -5.31 -16.79 13.27
N THR A 7 -4.90 -16.86 12.01
CA THR A 7 -3.88 -15.98 11.44
C THR A 7 -4.48 -14.78 10.73
N ASN A 8 -5.80 -14.66 10.78
CA ASN A 8 -6.57 -13.67 10.05
C ASN A 8 -6.77 -12.45 10.95
N MET A 9 -6.52 -11.27 10.40
CA MET A 9 -6.74 -9.99 11.08
C MET A 9 -8.02 -9.35 10.57
N ARG A 10 -8.64 -8.53 11.42
CA ARG A 10 -9.58 -7.50 10.99
C ARG A 10 -8.82 -6.27 10.56
N VAL A 11 -8.96 -5.89 9.30
CA VAL A 11 -8.22 -4.77 8.70
C VAL A 11 -9.20 -3.70 8.25
N CYS A 12 -8.99 -2.47 8.71
CA CYS A 12 -9.67 -1.30 8.17
C CYS A 12 -8.74 -0.61 7.16
N VAL A 13 -9.22 -0.34 5.95
CA VAL A 13 -8.46 0.42 4.93
C VAL A 13 -9.18 1.74 4.68
N ILE A 14 -8.57 2.85 5.09
CA ILE A 14 -9.11 4.20 4.94
C ILE A 14 -8.63 4.80 3.61
N GLY A 15 -9.59 5.11 2.75
CA GLY A 15 -9.38 5.53 1.37
C GLY A 15 -9.55 4.36 0.42
N THR A 16 -10.48 4.47 -0.52
CA THR A 16 -10.73 3.47 -1.58
C THR A 16 -10.38 4.02 -2.96
N GLY A 17 -9.34 4.87 -3.00
CA GLY A 17 -8.64 5.16 -4.26
C GLY A 17 -7.84 3.95 -4.74
N TYR A 18 -7.05 4.14 -5.79
CA TYR A 18 -6.26 3.08 -6.43
C TYR A 18 -5.47 2.21 -5.43
N VAL A 19 -4.65 2.85 -4.58
CA VAL A 19 -3.83 2.15 -3.59
C VAL A 19 -4.68 1.38 -2.57
N GLY A 20 -5.63 2.06 -1.94
CA GLY A 20 -6.41 1.49 -0.85
C GLY A 20 -7.35 0.39 -1.30
N LEU A 21 -8.03 0.56 -2.43
CA LEU A 21 -8.96 -0.44 -2.96
C LEU A 21 -8.25 -1.75 -3.34
N VAL A 22 -7.13 -1.64 -4.07
CA VAL A 22 -6.31 -2.81 -4.44
C VAL A 22 -5.77 -3.49 -3.18
N THR A 23 -5.28 -2.72 -2.21
CA THR A 23 -4.76 -3.27 -0.96
C THR A 23 -5.87 -4.00 -0.19
N ALA A 24 -7.08 -3.44 -0.09
CA ALA A 24 -8.21 -4.07 0.58
C ALA A 24 -8.64 -5.39 -0.11
N ALA A 25 -8.69 -5.39 -1.44
CA ALA A 25 -9.00 -6.58 -2.23
C ALA A 25 -7.94 -7.69 -2.05
N CYS A 26 -6.66 -7.33 -2.08
CA CYS A 26 -5.56 -8.28 -1.88
C CYS A 26 -5.50 -8.82 -0.45
N LEU A 27 -5.69 -7.98 0.57
CA LEU A 27 -5.68 -8.43 1.97
C LEU A 27 -6.85 -9.35 2.29
N SER A 28 -8.04 -9.09 1.73
CA SER A 28 -9.19 -10.00 1.88
C SER A 28 -8.99 -11.31 1.12
N HIS A 29 -8.35 -11.26 -0.06
CA HIS A 29 -7.98 -12.45 -0.84
C HIS A 29 -7.04 -13.39 -0.08
N ILE A 30 -6.07 -12.85 0.65
CA ILE A 30 -5.13 -13.65 1.43
C ILE A 30 -5.67 -14.13 2.79
N GLY A 31 -6.97 -13.87 3.06
CA GLY A 31 -7.70 -14.46 4.17
C GLY A 31 -8.09 -13.51 5.30
N HIS A 32 -7.72 -12.23 5.25
CA HIS A 32 -8.15 -11.26 6.26
C HIS A 32 -9.62 -10.85 6.09
N THR A 33 -10.23 -10.36 7.17
CA THR A 33 -11.53 -9.69 7.10
C THR A 33 -11.27 -8.20 6.96
N VAL A 34 -11.69 -7.60 5.86
CA VAL A 34 -11.33 -6.24 5.49
C VAL A 34 -12.56 -5.36 5.35
N VAL A 35 -12.50 -4.15 5.90
CA VAL A 35 -13.47 -3.09 5.64
C VAL A 35 -12.78 -1.93 4.95
N GLY A 36 -13.13 -1.68 3.70
CA GLY A 36 -12.72 -0.48 2.96
C GLY A 36 -13.64 0.69 3.32
N VAL A 37 -13.06 1.84 3.65
CA VAL A 37 -13.83 3.03 4.07
C VAL A 37 -13.49 4.23 3.21
N ASP A 38 -14.51 4.98 2.80
CA ASP A 38 -14.36 6.19 2.00
C ASP A 38 -15.50 7.15 2.28
N VAL A 39 -15.24 8.46 2.17
CA VAL A 39 -16.24 9.50 2.38
C VAL A 39 -17.19 9.64 1.18
N ASP A 40 -16.78 9.15 0.00
CA ASP A 40 -17.60 9.17 -1.22
C ASP A 40 -18.68 8.07 -1.19
N ARG A 41 -19.89 8.46 -0.81
CA ARG A 41 -21.07 7.57 -0.77
C ARG A 41 -21.39 6.91 -2.11
N ARG A 42 -21.17 7.60 -3.24
CA ARG A 42 -21.46 7.03 -4.57
C ARG A 42 -20.46 5.91 -4.88
N LYS A 43 -19.20 6.12 -4.52
CA LYS A 43 -18.16 5.10 -4.64
C LYS A 43 -18.46 3.90 -3.73
N ILE A 44 -18.81 4.13 -2.48
CA ILE A 44 -19.15 3.07 -1.52
C ILE A 44 -20.37 2.26 -1.97
N ALA A 45 -21.42 2.89 -2.52
CA ALA A 45 -22.58 2.18 -3.05
C ALA A 45 -22.18 1.17 -4.15
N ARG A 46 -21.37 1.60 -5.13
CA ARG A 46 -20.85 0.72 -6.18
C ARG A 46 -19.98 -0.41 -5.62
N LEU A 47 -19.08 -0.08 -4.69
CA LEU A 47 -18.16 -1.05 -4.09
C LEU A 47 -18.89 -2.14 -3.28
N ARG A 48 -20.01 -1.80 -2.62
CA ARG A 48 -20.87 -2.77 -1.92
C ARG A 48 -21.51 -3.79 -2.87
N GLU A 49 -21.68 -3.43 -4.14
CA GLU A 49 -22.15 -4.32 -5.21
C GLU A 49 -20.99 -5.08 -5.91
N GLY A 50 -19.76 -4.92 -5.41
CA GLY A 50 -18.55 -5.50 -6.00
C GLY A 50 -18.07 -4.79 -7.28
N LEU A 51 -18.62 -3.62 -7.61
CA LEU A 51 -18.30 -2.86 -8.82
C LEU A 51 -17.12 -1.91 -8.58
N SER A 52 -16.06 -2.04 -9.38
CA SER A 52 -14.86 -1.22 -9.21
C SER A 52 -15.07 0.20 -9.75
N PRO A 53 -14.72 1.27 -8.99
CA PRO A 53 -14.72 2.65 -9.50
C PRO A 53 -13.50 2.97 -10.38
N ILE A 54 -12.53 2.07 -10.45
CA ILE A 54 -11.29 2.21 -11.23
C ILE A 54 -11.10 1.02 -12.17
N TYR A 55 -10.37 1.21 -13.26
CA TYR A 55 -9.96 0.13 -14.13
C TYR A 55 -8.66 -0.49 -13.64
N GLU A 56 -8.70 -1.78 -13.30
CA GLU A 56 -7.53 -2.59 -12.97
C GLU A 56 -7.84 -4.05 -13.37
N PRO A 57 -7.04 -4.70 -14.23
CA PRO A 57 -7.34 -6.05 -14.71
C PRO A 57 -7.54 -7.04 -13.57
N GLY A 58 -8.71 -7.70 -13.54
CA GLY A 58 -9.04 -8.72 -12.53
C GLY A 58 -9.62 -8.18 -11.21
N LEU A 59 -9.51 -6.87 -10.94
CA LEU A 59 -9.91 -6.29 -9.65
C LEU A 59 -11.40 -6.43 -9.38
N GLU A 60 -12.26 -6.10 -10.35
CA GLU A 60 -13.71 -6.18 -10.15
C GLU A 60 -14.19 -7.60 -9.82
N ARG A 61 -13.65 -8.61 -10.53
CA ARG A 61 -13.97 -10.01 -10.24
C ARG A 61 -13.48 -10.42 -8.85
N LEU A 62 -12.29 -9.96 -8.44
CA LEU A 62 -11.79 -10.19 -7.09
C LEU A 62 -12.68 -9.52 -6.03
N LEU A 63 -13.07 -8.26 -6.22
CA LEU A 63 -13.96 -7.55 -5.31
C LEU A 63 -15.26 -8.31 -5.10
N ARG A 64 -15.93 -8.71 -6.20
CA ARG A 64 -17.18 -9.46 -6.13
C ARG A 64 -17.03 -10.76 -5.34
N VAL A 65 -15.98 -11.54 -5.61
CA VAL A 65 -15.71 -12.78 -4.87
C VAL A 65 -15.49 -12.55 -3.37
N GLN A 66 -14.76 -11.51 -2.99
CA GLN A 66 -14.48 -11.24 -1.57
C GLN A 66 -15.67 -10.60 -0.84
N VAL A 67 -16.47 -9.79 -1.53
CA VAL A 67 -17.73 -9.22 -1.01
C VAL A 67 -18.77 -10.32 -0.80
N ASP A 68 -19.03 -11.14 -1.82
CA ASP A 68 -19.97 -12.27 -1.73
C ASP A 68 -19.52 -13.31 -0.69
N GLY A 69 -18.20 -13.48 -0.54
CA GLY A 69 -17.59 -14.34 0.47
C GLY A 69 -17.54 -13.77 1.88
N GLY A 70 -18.00 -12.52 2.10
CA GLY A 70 -18.06 -11.87 3.41
C GLY A 70 -16.70 -11.47 4.02
N ARG A 71 -15.60 -11.57 3.26
CA ARG A 71 -14.26 -11.15 3.71
C ARG A 71 -13.93 -9.70 3.38
N LEU A 72 -14.67 -9.08 2.47
CA LEU A 72 -14.51 -7.67 2.14
C LEU A 72 -15.86 -6.96 2.26
N ALA A 73 -15.89 -5.88 3.02
CA ALA A 73 -17.04 -4.99 3.12
C ALA A 73 -16.62 -3.54 2.86
N PHE A 74 -17.60 -2.70 2.56
CA PHE A 74 -17.39 -1.28 2.31
C PHE A 74 -18.35 -0.42 3.13
N SER A 75 -17.81 0.65 3.73
CA SER A 75 -18.56 1.55 4.59
C SER A 75 -18.24 3.02 4.31
N GLU A 76 -19.21 3.87 4.59
CA GLU A 76 -19.00 5.32 4.72
C GLU A 76 -18.75 5.73 6.18
N ASP A 77 -19.09 4.85 7.12
CA ASP A 77 -18.83 5.04 8.54
C ASP A 77 -17.51 4.36 8.92
N VAL A 78 -16.55 5.18 9.35
CA VAL A 78 -15.17 4.80 9.62
C VAL A 78 -14.95 4.41 11.08
N GLU A 79 -15.73 4.97 12.02
CA GLU A 79 -15.46 4.76 13.44
C GLU A 79 -15.71 3.31 13.89
N PRO A 80 -16.81 2.63 13.48
CA PRO A 80 -17.00 1.21 13.79
C PRO A 80 -15.92 0.32 13.17
N ALA A 81 -15.54 0.60 11.92
CA ALA A 81 -14.50 -0.15 11.22
C ALA A 81 -13.13 -0.04 11.92
N ILE A 82 -12.79 1.15 12.42
CA ILE A 82 -11.57 1.36 13.23
C ILE A 82 -11.67 0.65 14.58
N ALA A 83 -12.80 0.77 15.27
CA ALA A 83 -12.99 0.19 16.61
C ALA A 83 -12.77 -1.33 16.62
N GLU A 84 -13.23 -2.00 15.56
CA GLU A 84 -13.14 -3.45 15.36
C GLU A 84 -11.83 -3.94 14.71
N ALA A 85 -11.02 -3.05 14.13
CA ALA A 85 -9.80 -3.43 13.45
C ALA A 85 -8.63 -3.78 14.40
N ASP A 86 -7.87 -4.79 14.01
CA ASP A 86 -6.56 -5.12 14.57
C ASP A 86 -5.45 -4.28 13.89
N ALA A 87 -5.65 -3.94 12.61
CA ALA A 87 -4.80 -3.04 11.84
C ALA A 87 -5.63 -2.03 11.02
N VAL A 88 -5.20 -0.77 11.01
CA VAL A 88 -5.79 0.28 10.17
C VAL A 88 -4.74 0.79 9.19
N LEU A 89 -5.03 0.66 7.90
CA LEU A 89 -4.19 1.16 6.81
C LEU A 89 -4.74 2.50 6.32
N ILE A 90 -3.88 3.52 6.31
CA ILE A 90 -4.19 4.85 5.80
C ILE A 90 -3.67 4.93 4.36
N ALA A 91 -4.60 4.95 3.40
CA ALA A 91 -4.33 4.98 1.96
C ALA A 91 -5.07 6.15 1.27
N VAL A 92 -5.21 7.27 1.97
CA VAL A 92 -5.82 8.49 1.42
C VAL A 92 -4.83 9.24 0.51
N GLY A 93 -5.37 9.97 -0.46
CA GLY A 93 -4.56 10.78 -1.37
C GLY A 93 -3.88 11.95 -0.66
N THR A 94 -2.64 12.22 -1.07
CA THR A 94 -1.78 13.32 -0.60
C THR A 94 -1.40 14.20 -1.78
N PRO A 95 -2.37 14.93 -2.37
CA PRO A 95 -2.14 15.72 -3.57
C PRO A 95 -1.11 16.84 -3.29
N PRO A 96 -0.42 17.33 -4.33
CA PRO A 96 0.41 18.52 -4.19
C PRO A 96 -0.46 19.76 -3.96
N ARG A 97 0.03 20.68 -3.14
CA ARG A 97 -0.46 22.05 -3.00
C ARG A 97 0.03 22.91 -4.15
N VAL A 98 -0.50 24.12 -4.26
CA VAL A 98 -0.12 25.10 -5.30
C VAL A 98 1.38 25.45 -5.26
N ASP A 99 2.00 25.40 -4.07
CA ASP A 99 3.43 25.64 -3.86
C ASP A 99 4.30 24.37 -4.06
N GLY A 100 3.71 23.25 -4.48
CA GLY A 100 4.39 21.98 -4.70
C GLY A 100 4.62 21.13 -3.44
N HIS A 101 4.30 21.65 -2.25
CA HIS A 101 4.36 20.85 -1.02
C HIS A 101 3.23 19.82 -0.98
N VAL A 102 3.43 18.71 -0.25
CA VAL A 102 2.39 17.70 -0.07
C VAL A 102 1.30 18.20 0.88
N ASP A 103 0.04 18.02 0.51
CA ASP A 103 -1.10 18.31 1.37
C ASP A 103 -1.38 17.17 2.36
N LEU A 104 -1.20 17.44 3.66
CA LEU A 104 -1.41 16.48 4.74
C LEU A 104 -2.76 16.62 5.46
N ARG A 105 -3.66 17.51 5.01
CA ARG A 105 -4.96 17.74 5.67
C ARG A 105 -5.82 16.47 5.78
N HIS A 106 -5.75 15.61 4.77
CA HIS A 106 -6.44 14.31 4.81
C HIS A 106 -5.87 13.39 5.89
N ILE A 107 -4.55 13.35 6.05
CA ILE A 107 -3.89 12.57 7.11
C ILE A 107 -4.30 13.10 8.49
N GLU A 108 -4.26 14.42 8.69
CA GLU A 108 -4.72 15.07 9.93
C GLU A 108 -6.16 14.71 10.29
N THR A 109 -7.06 14.76 9.30
CA THR A 109 -8.48 14.40 9.47
C THR A 109 -8.63 12.92 9.88
N VAL A 110 -7.85 12.04 9.26
CA VAL A 110 -7.82 10.62 9.60
C VAL A 110 -7.27 10.41 11.03
N LEU A 111 -6.21 11.11 11.44
CA LEU A 111 -5.68 11.02 12.80
C LEU A 111 -6.71 11.41 13.87
N GLN A 112 -7.42 12.51 13.67
CA GLN A 112 -8.49 12.93 14.59
C GLN A 112 -9.59 11.88 14.70
N THR A 113 -9.95 11.28 13.57
CA THR A 113 -10.99 10.25 13.53
C THR A 113 -10.53 8.95 14.17
N LEU A 114 -9.27 8.56 13.94
CA LEU A 114 -8.64 7.44 14.63
C LEU A 114 -8.69 7.67 16.13
N LYS A 115 -8.20 8.80 16.64
CA LYS A 115 -8.23 9.05 18.09
C LYS A 115 -9.63 8.89 18.68
N ARG A 116 -10.66 9.53 18.10
CA ARG A 116 -12.04 9.42 18.60
C ARG A 116 -12.55 7.98 18.60
N ALA A 117 -12.33 7.23 17.51
CA ALA A 117 -12.77 5.85 17.41
C ALA A 117 -12.03 4.94 18.38
N LEU A 118 -10.72 5.15 18.55
CA LEU A 118 -9.86 4.38 19.44
C LEU A 118 -10.14 4.65 20.91
N GLU A 119 -10.41 5.90 21.30
CA GLU A 119 -10.79 6.29 22.67
C GLU A 119 -12.13 5.66 23.08
N ARG A 120 -13.08 5.51 22.15
CA ARG A 120 -14.36 4.84 22.42
C ARG A 120 -14.25 3.32 22.54
N ALA A 121 -13.17 2.75 22.03
CA ALA A 121 -12.89 1.32 22.08
C ALA A 121 -11.57 1.04 22.82
N ALA A 122 -11.37 1.74 23.95
CA ALA A 122 -10.16 1.71 24.76
C ALA A 122 -9.95 0.39 25.52
N ASP A 123 -10.98 -0.46 25.57
CA ASP A 123 -10.95 -1.80 26.16
C ASP A 123 -10.24 -2.84 25.29
N ARG A 124 -10.01 -2.54 24.01
CA ARG A 124 -9.28 -3.44 23.09
C ARG A 124 -7.78 -3.21 23.15
N ALA A 125 -7.05 -4.30 22.90
CA ALA A 125 -5.59 -4.32 22.88
C ALA A 125 -5.00 -3.43 21.77
N MET A 126 -3.66 -3.37 21.79
CA MET A 126 -2.79 -2.63 20.87
C MET A 126 -3.23 -2.69 19.40
N ARG A 127 -3.19 -1.54 18.72
CA ARG A 127 -3.61 -1.42 17.31
C ARG A 127 -2.48 -0.95 16.43
N LEU A 128 -2.37 -1.60 15.28
CA LEU A 128 -1.39 -1.27 14.26
C LEU A 128 -1.96 -0.20 13.31
N ILE A 129 -1.32 0.96 13.22
CA ILE A 129 -1.65 2.01 12.27
C ILE A 129 -0.58 2.05 11.20
N VAL A 130 -0.96 1.77 9.96
CA VAL A 130 -0.06 1.62 8.82
C VAL A 130 -0.28 2.78 7.85
N SER A 131 0.69 3.67 7.74
CA SER A 131 0.70 4.73 6.73
C SER A 131 1.16 4.16 5.39
N LYS A 132 0.25 4.09 4.42
CA LYS A 132 0.51 3.61 3.05
C LYS A 132 0.53 4.75 2.03
N SER A 133 -0.09 5.88 2.36
CA SER A 133 -0.03 7.13 1.60
C SER A 133 1.41 7.57 1.35
N THR A 134 1.69 8.14 0.18
CA THR A 134 2.99 8.76 -0.09
C THR A 134 3.05 10.10 0.65
N VAL A 135 3.81 10.14 1.74
CA VAL A 135 3.90 11.27 2.66
C VAL A 135 5.35 11.74 2.79
N PRO A 136 5.61 13.04 3.03
CA PRO A 136 6.96 13.55 3.24
C PRO A 136 7.67 12.84 4.40
N VAL A 137 9.00 12.81 4.31
CA VAL A 137 9.86 12.25 5.36
C VAL A 137 9.60 12.95 6.70
N GLY A 138 9.41 12.16 7.75
CA GLY A 138 9.08 12.57 9.10
C GLY A 138 7.59 12.50 9.45
N THR A 139 6.71 12.14 8.51
CA THR A 139 5.26 12.10 8.74
C THR A 139 4.88 10.98 9.72
N ALA A 140 5.40 9.77 9.54
CA ALA A 140 5.14 8.65 10.44
C ALA A 140 5.68 8.91 11.85
N ARG A 141 6.82 9.58 11.98
CA ARG A 141 7.35 10.04 13.28
C ARG A 141 6.41 11.05 13.94
N TRP A 142 5.91 12.02 13.17
CA TRP A 142 4.91 12.99 13.66
C TRP A 142 3.62 12.30 14.10
N MET A 143 3.09 11.36 13.31
CA MET A 143 1.92 10.56 13.67
C MET A 143 2.14 9.78 14.98
N ALA A 144 3.31 9.15 15.14
CA ALA A 144 3.65 8.40 16.35
C ALA A 144 3.68 9.30 17.59
N GLU A 145 4.30 10.49 17.49
CA GLU A 145 4.31 11.48 18.57
C GLU A 145 2.91 12.01 18.89
N TRP A 146 2.09 12.23 17.87
CA TRP A 146 0.71 12.67 18.02
C TRP A 146 -0.13 11.65 18.83
N PHE A 147 0.03 10.36 18.57
CA PHE A 147 -0.64 9.33 19.39
C PHE A 147 -0.03 9.20 20.78
N ARG A 148 1.30 9.29 20.92
CA ARG A 148 2.02 9.18 22.19
C ARG A 148 1.60 10.27 23.20
N THR A 149 1.33 11.46 22.72
CA THR A 149 0.87 12.62 23.51
C THR A 149 -0.65 12.62 23.75
N SER A 150 -1.37 11.71 23.11
CA SER A 150 -2.81 11.51 23.34
C SER A 150 -3.09 10.54 24.49
N SER A 151 -4.37 10.41 24.87
CA SER A 151 -4.85 9.44 25.87
C SER A 151 -4.53 7.98 25.51
N LEU A 152 -4.25 7.69 24.23
CA LEU A 152 -3.94 6.35 23.72
C LEU A 152 -2.49 5.92 23.98
N GLY A 153 -1.58 6.89 24.21
CA GLY A 153 -0.19 6.64 24.56
C GLY A 153 0.50 5.58 23.69
N SER A 154 1.03 4.53 24.34
CA SER A 154 1.80 3.46 23.70
C SER A 154 0.97 2.28 23.19
N GLN A 155 -0.38 2.39 23.22
CA GLN A 155 -1.30 1.38 22.68
C GLN A 155 -1.38 1.40 21.15
N VAL A 156 -0.91 2.47 20.52
CA VAL A 156 -0.92 2.65 19.08
C VAL A 156 0.49 2.45 18.53
N LEU A 157 0.63 1.52 17.60
CA LEU A 157 1.88 1.28 16.89
C LEU A 157 1.80 1.89 15.50
N VAL A 158 2.59 2.90 15.21
CA VAL A 158 2.63 3.55 13.90
C VAL A 158 3.74 2.95 13.04
N VAL A 159 3.39 2.57 11.83
CA VAL A 159 4.27 2.00 10.82
C VAL A 159 4.16 2.77 9.52
N SER A 160 5.28 3.11 8.90
CA SER A 160 5.34 3.53 7.50
C SER A 160 5.46 2.29 6.62
N ASN A 161 4.55 2.10 5.67
CA ASN A 161 4.60 0.99 4.73
C ASN A 161 4.23 1.51 3.34
N PRO A 162 5.20 2.15 2.65
CA PRO A 162 4.95 2.74 1.34
C PRO A 162 4.53 1.68 0.32
N GLU A 163 3.75 2.13 -0.67
CA GLU A 163 3.30 1.30 -1.79
C GLU A 163 4.21 1.46 -3.01
N PHE A 164 4.25 0.46 -3.90
CA PHE A 164 5.02 0.50 -5.15
C PHE A 164 4.20 -0.05 -6.33
N LEU A 165 2.89 0.23 -6.33
CA LEU A 165 1.94 -0.29 -7.30
C LEU A 165 2.00 0.53 -8.60
N ARG A 166 1.85 -0.13 -9.76
CA ARG A 166 1.75 0.54 -11.06
C ARG A 166 0.37 0.36 -11.66
N GLU A 167 -0.26 1.46 -12.07
CA GLU A 167 -1.60 1.45 -12.69
C GLU A 167 -1.67 0.45 -13.86
N GLY A 168 -2.73 -0.38 -13.87
CA GLY A 168 -2.92 -1.46 -14.83
C GLY A 168 -2.23 -2.78 -14.45
N ASN A 169 -1.46 -2.80 -13.36
CA ASN A 169 -0.76 -3.98 -12.85
C ASN A 169 -0.71 -4.05 -11.31
N ALA A 170 -1.60 -3.30 -10.63
CA ALA A 170 -1.72 -3.21 -9.18
C ALA A 170 -1.85 -4.55 -8.49
N LEU A 171 -2.73 -5.43 -9.01
CA LEU A 171 -2.98 -6.72 -8.37
C LEU A 171 -1.72 -7.56 -8.35
N ARG A 172 -0.99 -7.57 -9.48
CA ARG A 172 0.29 -8.27 -9.59
C ARG A 172 1.30 -7.68 -8.62
N ASP A 173 1.46 -6.36 -8.62
CA ASP A 173 2.45 -5.68 -7.79
C ASP A 173 2.13 -5.80 -6.29
N CYS A 174 0.85 -5.95 -5.92
CA CYS A 174 0.44 -6.13 -4.53
C CYS A 174 0.61 -7.57 -4.03
N LEU A 175 0.33 -8.58 -4.87
CA LEU A 175 0.39 -10.01 -4.50
C LEU A 175 1.79 -10.61 -4.70
N TYR A 176 2.55 -10.05 -5.65
CA TYR A 176 3.89 -10.48 -6.02
C TYR A 176 4.89 -9.31 -6.04
N PRO A 177 4.99 -8.52 -4.95
CA PRO A 177 5.90 -7.39 -4.91
C PRO A 177 7.36 -7.86 -4.96
N ASP A 178 8.24 -7.03 -5.52
CA ASP A 178 9.69 -7.27 -5.47
C ASP A 178 10.21 -7.28 -4.03
N ARG A 179 9.57 -6.49 -3.15
CA ARG A 179 9.86 -6.34 -1.72
C ARG A 179 8.71 -5.62 -1.01
N ILE A 180 8.59 -5.84 0.30
CA ILE A 180 7.75 -5.03 1.18
C ILE A 180 8.68 -4.19 2.08
N ILE A 181 8.49 -2.88 2.10
CA ILE A 181 9.26 -1.95 2.96
C ILE A 181 8.41 -1.56 4.17
N VAL A 182 9.01 -1.64 5.35
CA VAL A 182 8.37 -1.29 6.61
C VAL A 182 9.32 -0.41 7.44
N GLY A 183 8.88 0.80 7.72
CA GLY A 183 9.51 1.75 8.63
C GLY A 183 8.83 1.74 9.98
N ALA A 184 9.54 1.35 11.04
CA ALA A 184 9.04 1.40 12.41
C ALA A 184 10.16 1.28 13.45
N GLU A 185 10.05 2.04 14.54
CA GLU A 185 11.00 1.99 15.66
C GLU A 185 10.54 1.06 16.80
N ASP A 186 9.24 0.76 16.87
CA ASP A 186 8.70 -0.12 17.91
C ASP A 186 8.68 -1.58 17.46
N ALA A 187 9.53 -2.41 18.08
CA ALA A 187 9.65 -3.83 17.77
C ALA A 187 8.35 -4.62 17.99
N ARG A 188 7.39 -4.10 18.78
CA ARG A 188 6.07 -4.71 18.98
C ARG A 188 5.25 -4.77 17.68
N ALA A 189 5.58 -3.95 16.67
CA ALA A 189 4.91 -3.95 15.37
C ALA A 189 5.35 -5.12 14.47
N VAL A 190 6.54 -5.70 14.69
CA VAL A 190 7.10 -6.79 13.86
C VAL A 190 6.16 -7.99 13.75
N PRO A 191 5.65 -8.61 14.84
CA PRO A 191 4.76 -9.75 14.73
C PRO A 191 3.45 -9.42 14.02
N LEU A 192 2.91 -8.21 14.20
CA LEU A 192 1.66 -7.78 13.57
C LEU A 192 1.83 -7.57 12.06
N ILE A 193 2.91 -6.92 11.65
CA ILE A 193 3.26 -6.76 10.23
C ILE A 193 3.54 -8.11 9.58
N HIS A 194 4.26 -9.00 10.26
CA HIS A 194 4.50 -10.34 9.75
C HIS A 194 3.17 -11.09 9.58
N GLN A 195 2.26 -11.02 10.55
CA GLN A 195 0.94 -11.64 10.45
C GLN A 195 0.12 -11.07 9.28
N LEU A 196 0.09 -9.73 9.11
CA LEU A 196 -0.62 -9.04 8.03
C LEU A 196 -0.14 -9.45 6.63
N TYR A 197 1.16 -9.68 6.48
CA TYR A 197 1.75 -9.97 5.16
C TYR A 197 2.18 -11.41 4.97
N ARG A 198 2.05 -12.30 5.96
CA ARG A 198 2.60 -13.67 5.92
C ARG A 198 2.23 -14.42 4.63
N PRO A 199 0.97 -14.45 4.16
CA PRO A 199 0.66 -15.15 2.93
C PRO A 199 1.38 -14.60 1.70
N ILE A 200 1.60 -13.27 1.65
CA ILE A 200 2.38 -12.62 0.58
C ILE A 200 3.87 -12.91 0.74
N LEU A 201 4.41 -12.86 1.95
CA LEU A 201 5.82 -13.14 2.22
C LEU A 201 6.21 -14.58 1.86
N GLU A 202 5.33 -15.53 2.15
CA GLU A 202 5.53 -16.96 1.94
C GLU A 202 4.90 -17.49 0.66
N GLN A 203 4.15 -16.65 -0.06
CA GLN A 203 3.45 -17.00 -1.30
C GLN A 203 2.49 -18.20 -1.11
N THR A 204 1.67 -18.18 -0.05
CA THR A 204 0.81 -19.29 0.41
C THR A 204 -0.70 -19.06 0.18
N PHE A 205 -1.07 -18.22 -0.79
CA PHE A 205 -2.46 -17.95 -1.18
C PHE A 205 -2.79 -18.53 -2.58
N PRO A 206 -4.08 -18.78 -2.88
CA PRO A 206 -4.51 -19.28 -4.19
C PRO A 206 -4.38 -18.20 -5.28
N THR A 207 -4.05 -18.61 -6.50
CA THR A 207 -3.98 -17.73 -7.68
C THR A 207 -5.01 -18.20 -8.73
N PRO A 208 -6.28 -17.75 -8.64
CA PRO A 208 -7.28 -18.04 -9.65
C PRO A 208 -6.98 -17.35 -10.99
N ASP A 209 -7.66 -17.77 -12.05
CA ASP A 209 -7.48 -17.34 -13.45
C ASP A 209 -7.63 -15.82 -13.69
N TYR A 210 -8.40 -15.14 -12.84
CA TYR A 210 -8.62 -13.70 -12.93
C TYR A 210 -7.62 -12.87 -12.11
N ILE A 211 -6.70 -13.50 -11.38
CA ILE A 211 -5.55 -12.83 -10.76
C ILE A 211 -4.33 -13.09 -11.64
N PRO A 212 -3.43 -12.11 -11.83
CA PRO A 212 -2.19 -12.34 -12.55
C PRO A 212 -1.46 -13.60 -12.05
N PRO A 213 -0.91 -14.43 -12.96
CA PRO A 213 -0.21 -15.64 -12.55
C PRO A 213 1.02 -15.28 -11.73
N ARG A 214 1.32 -16.12 -10.73
CA ARG A 214 2.52 -15.98 -9.91
C ARG A 214 3.76 -16.03 -10.84
N PRO A 215 4.70 -15.09 -10.72
CA PRO A 215 5.94 -15.13 -11.49
C PRO A 215 6.70 -16.44 -11.25
N GLU A 216 7.27 -16.99 -12.32
CA GLU A 216 8.10 -18.19 -12.23
C GLU A 216 9.28 -17.96 -11.27
N GLY A 217 9.55 -18.95 -10.41
CA GLY A 217 10.64 -18.89 -9.44
C GLY A 217 10.38 -18.04 -8.19
N LEU A 218 9.28 -17.27 -8.12
CA LEU A 218 8.95 -16.51 -6.91
C LEU A 218 8.51 -17.43 -5.76
N ARG A 219 9.36 -17.54 -4.74
CA ARG A 219 9.12 -18.38 -3.55
C ARG A 219 8.90 -17.58 -2.27
N ARG A 220 9.60 -16.48 -2.10
CA ARG A 220 9.47 -15.59 -0.94
C ARG A 220 9.63 -14.15 -1.37
N VAL A 221 8.93 -13.26 -0.69
CA VAL A 221 9.06 -11.82 -0.84
C VAL A 221 9.92 -11.28 0.32
N PRO A 222 10.99 -10.51 0.05
CA PRO A 222 11.76 -9.85 1.09
C PRO A 222 10.92 -8.82 1.87
N LEU A 223 10.98 -8.89 3.20
CA LEU A 223 10.49 -7.85 4.10
C LEU A 223 11.68 -7.03 4.61
N LEU A 224 11.74 -5.74 4.24
CA LEU A 224 12.80 -4.82 4.63
C LEU A 224 12.31 -3.96 5.79
N TRP A 225 12.89 -4.17 6.97
CA TRP A 225 12.62 -3.37 8.16
C TRP A 225 13.66 -2.25 8.31
N MET A 226 13.20 -1.02 8.55
CA MET A 226 14.05 0.17 8.71
C MET A 226 13.39 1.21 9.62
N ASP A 227 14.06 2.35 9.85
CA ASP A 227 13.44 3.48 10.53
C ASP A 227 12.39 4.17 9.64
N TRP A 228 11.51 4.98 10.25
CA TRP A 228 10.43 5.66 9.55
C TRP A 228 10.92 6.53 8.38
N ASN A 229 11.98 7.31 8.61
CA ASN A 229 12.46 8.28 7.63
C ASN A 229 13.05 7.56 6.41
N SER A 230 13.80 6.48 6.63
CA SER A 230 14.33 5.64 5.55
C SER A 230 13.22 5.01 4.71
N ALA A 231 12.14 4.51 5.33
CA ALA A 231 11.02 3.92 4.60
C ALA A 231 10.28 4.96 3.75
N GLU A 232 10.00 6.14 4.31
CA GLU A 232 9.36 7.25 3.59
C GLU A 232 10.26 7.74 2.45
N MET A 233 11.56 7.89 2.70
CA MET A 233 12.53 8.31 1.68
C MET A 233 12.66 7.27 0.56
N ALA A 234 12.62 5.97 0.87
CA ALA A 234 12.72 4.91 -0.14
C ALA A 234 11.63 5.03 -1.21
N LYS A 235 10.43 5.51 -0.86
CA LYS A 235 9.35 5.77 -1.82
C LYS A 235 9.70 6.91 -2.77
N TYR A 236 10.13 8.05 -2.25
CA TYR A 236 10.54 9.19 -3.07
C TYR A 236 11.75 8.87 -3.94
N ALA A 237 12.79 8.27 -3.36
CA ALA A 237 14.00 7.89 -4.08
C ALA A 237 13.68 6.93 -5.23
N SER A 238 12.81 5.93 -5.00
CA SER A 238 12.39 5.00 -6.05
C SER A 238 11.67 5.72 -7.20
N ASN A 239 10.65 6.52 -6.88
CA ASN A 239 9.87 7.22 -7.91
C ASN A 239 10.73 8.26 -8.67
N ALA A 240 11.57 9.02 -7.96
CA ALA A 240 12.47 10.00 -8.56
C ALA A 240 13.51 9.35 -9.47
N PHE A 241 14.06 8.20 -9.06
CA PHE A 241 15.02 7.46 -9.89
C PHE A 241 14.37 6.91 -11.17
N LEU A 242 13.14 6.37 -11.09
CA LEU A 242 12.41 5.92 -12.27
C LEU A 242 12.12 7.09 -13.24
N ALA A 243 11.71 8.24 -12.70
CA ALA A 243 11.54 9.45 -13.50
C ALA A 243 12.85 9.92 -14.14
N LEU A 244 13.96 9.86 -13.40
CA LEU A 244 15.29 10.20 -13.90
C LEU A 244 15.71 9.28 -15.06
N LYS A 245 15.46 7.97 -14.98
CA LYS A 245 15.78 7.04 -16.08
C LYS A 245 15.03 7.38 -17.36
N ILE A 246 13.74 7.74 -17.26
CA ILE A 246 12.93 8.16 -18.41
C ILE A 246 13.46 9.49 -18.97
N SER A 247 13.67 10.50 -18.11
CA SER A 247 14.20 11.79 -18.55
C SER A 247 15.57 11.66 -19.21
N PHE A 248 16.43 10.78 -18.69
CA PHE A 248 17.71 10.46 -19.30
C PHE A 248 17.54 9.83 -20.68
N ALA A 249 16.66 8.83 -20.84
CA ALA A 249 16.39 8.21 -22.13
C ALA A 249 15.86 9.22 -23.16
N ASN A 250 14.96 10.11 -22.75
CA ASN A 250 14.43 11.19 -23.59
C ASN A 250 15.51 12.18 -24.01
N GLU A 251 16.42 12.56 -23.10
CA GLU A 251 17.52 13.47 -23.44
C GLU A 251 18.51 12.83 -24.43
N ILE A 252 18.79 11.52 -24.26
CA ILE A 252 19.58 10.78 -25.25
C ILE A 252 18.85 10.67 -26.59
N ALA A 253 17.51 10.54 -26.60
CA ALA A 253 16.71 10.56 -27.83
C ALA A 253 16.94 11.86 -28.62
N ASN A 254 16.88 13.01 -27.95
CA ASN A 254 17.13 14.33 -28.56
C ASN A 254 18.54 14.43 -29.17
N VAL A 255 19.54 13.82 -28.53
CA VAL A 255 20.91 13.75 -29.09
C VAL A 255 20.96 12.82 -30.29
N CYS A 256 20.35 11.64 -30.19
CA CYS A 256 20.28 10.64 -31.26
C CYS A 256 19.67 11.22 -32.55
N GLU A 257 18.60 12.01 -32.45
CA GLU A 257 17.97 12.71 -33.59
C GLU A 257 18.95 13.62 -34.35
N ARG A 258 19.84 14.31 -33.63
CA ARG A 258 20.79 15.26 -34.24
C ARG A 258 21.97 14.58 -34.91
N VAL A 259 22.34 13.38 -34.45
CA VAL A 259 23.50 12.63 -34.95
C VAL A 259 23.12 11.46 -35.85
N GLY A 260 21.83 11.22 -36.09
CA GLY A 260 21.32 10.14 -36.93
C GLY A 260 21.42 8.74 -36.28
N ALA A 261 21.39 8.65 -34.95
CA ALA A 261 21.39 7.38 -34.22
C ALA A 261 19.96 6.92 -33.85
N ASP A 262 19.77 5.61 -33.67
CA ASP A 262 18.51 5.02 -33.21
C ASP A 262 18.51 4.86 -31.67
N VAL A 263 17.72 5.68 -30.98
CA VAL A 263 17.66 5.67 -29.51
C VAL A 263 17.22 4.32 -28.94
N MET A 264 16.36 3.57 -29.64
CA MET A 264 15.90 2.27 -29.16
C MET A 264 17.05 1.26 -29.11
N ARG A 265 17.94 1.29 -30.11
CA ARG A 265 19.16 0.47 -30.13
C ARG A 265 20.16 0.89 -29.08
N VAL A 266 20.32 2.20 -28.86
CA VAL A 266 21.22 2.73 -27.83
C VAL A 266 20.73 2.31 -26.43
N MET A 267 19.44 2.51 -26.13
CA MET A 267 18.86 2.16 -24.82
C MET A 267 18.83 0.65 -24.58
N GLU A 268 18.63 -0.16 -25.63
CA GLU A 268 18.80 -1.62 -25.54
C GLU A 268 20.23 -2.00 -25.12
N ALA A 269 21.24 -1.46 -25.80
CA ALA A 269 22.64 -1.73 -25.47
C ALA A 269 23.03 -1.28 -24.05
N VAL A 270 22.56 -0.10 -23.63
CA VAL A 270 22.76 0.42 -22.26
C VAL A 270 22.07 -0.47 -21.22
N GLY A 271 20.85 -0.92 -21.51
CA GLY A 271 20.04 -1.72 -20.59
C GLY A 271 20.55 -3.15 -20.34
N LEU A 272 21.40 -3.68 -21.23
CA LEU A 272 22.06 -4.98 -21.05
C LEU A 272 23.13 -4.96 -19.95
N ASP A 273 23.63 -3.78 -19.55
CA ASP A 273 24.53 -3.67 -18.42
C ASP A 273 23.78 -3.96 -17.10
N HIS A 274 24.19 -5.00 -16.39
CA HIS A 274 23.56 -5.45 -15.14
C HIS A 274 23.56 -4.39 -14.02
N ARG A 275 24.41 -3.36 -14.11
CA ARG A 275 24.44 -2.23 -13.16
C ARG A 275 23.32 -1.21 -13.42
N ILE A 276 22.72 -1.23 -14.61
CA ILE A 276 21.69 -0.27 -15.07
C ILE A 276 20.32 -0.94 -15.17
N GLY A 277 20.28 -2.10 -15.81
CA GLY A 277 19.07 -2.88 -16.07
C GLY A 277 18.17 -2.30 -17.17
N PRO A 278 17.35 -3.15 -17.81
CA PRO A 278 16.68 -2.84 -19.07
C PRO A 278 15.38 -2.05 -18.93
N HIS A 279 14.85 -1.90 -17.72
CA HIS A 279 13.54 -1.30 -17.48
C HIS A 279 13.61 0.21 -17.31
N TYR A 280 12.51 0.90 -17.67
CA TYR A 280 12.38 2.37 -17.62
C TYR A 280 13.41 3.12 -18.48
N LEU A 281 13.80 2.53 -19.61
CA LEU A 281 14.71 3.11 -20.61
C LEU A 281 14.08 3.29 -21.99
N ARG A 282 12.78 3.01 -22.14
CA ARG A 282 12.06 3.20 -23.41
C ARG A 282 11.49 4.61 -23.40
N ALA A 283 12.00 5.45 -24.30
CA ALA A 283 11.45 6.76 -24.64
C ALA A 283 10.23 6.60 -25.54
#